data_AF-A0A537ZW41-F1
#
_entry.id   AF-A0A537ZW41-F1
#
_cell.length_a   1.000
_cell.length_b   1.000
_cell.length_c   1.000
_cell.angle_alpha   90.00
_cell.angle_beta   90.00
_cell.angle_gamma   90.00
#
_symmetry.space_group_name_H-M   'P 1'
#
loop_
_entity.id
_entity.type
_entity.pdbx_description
1 polymer ?
#
loop_
_entity_poly.entity_id
_entity_poly.type
_entity_poly.pdbx_seq_one_letter_code
_entity_poly.pdbx_strand_id
1 'polypeptide(L)'
;MPGFSAGMHNVSRDEQRHIGFGVKVLADCFRQSEECKAAVVEVLREVLPWSMSVFVPPGWDLEYTRCYGFELEDIYAFGMRSVETKWKAAGYPIDQMPPDVFPFDTSRPHLERAKRAIALLRAGVVGEPVETPDASPETQAMLFDVIARSAHTDAVNGRPVTIQWRFTDAAPWYVRIDNGASEAVQGEAPHPSLTLETSWRDWLEVSTYGGDPRRAMLRRRLRPRGSLRILWRLQRIFPG
;
A
#
# COMPACT_ATOMS: atom_id res chain seq x y z
N MET A 1 -5.62 -29.26 -23.30
CA MET A 1 -5.10 -30.16 -22.24
C MET A 1 -6.21 -30.52 -21.23
N PRO A 2 -7.02 -31.57 -21.47
CA PRO A 2 -8.17 -31.89 -20.61
C PRO A 2 -7.79 -32.29 -19.17
N GLY A 3 -6.74 -33.09 -18.99
CA GLY A 3 -6.29 -33.54 -17.66
C GLY A 3 -5.77 -32.41 -16.77
N PHE A 4 -5.00 -31.47 -17.34
CA PHE A 4 -4.54 -30.28 -16.62
C PHE A 4 -5.71 -29.41 -16.14
N SER A 5 -6.68 -29.13 -17.03
CA SER A 5 -7.85 -28.32 -16.69
C SER A 5 -8.70 -28.97 -15.59
N ALA A 6 -8.93 -30.29 -15.67
CA ALA A 6 -9.64 -31.03 -14.62
C ALA A 6 -8.88 -31.03 -13.28
N GLY A 7 -7.55 -31.17 -13.32
CA GLY A 7 -6.68 -31.05 -12.14
C GLY A 7 -6.79 -29.68 -11.48
N MET A 8 -6.60 -28.61 -12.25
CA MET A 8 -6.72 -27.23 -11.75
C MET A 8 -8.12 -26.91 -11.23
N HIS A 9 -9.17 -27.48 -11.84
CA HIS A 9 -10.54 -27.35 -11.34
C HIS A 9 -10.70 -27.98 -9.94
N ASN A 10 -10.13 -29.17 -9.72
CA ASN A 10 -10.17 -29.83 -8.41
C ASN A 10 -9.39 -29.05 -7.35
N VAL A 11 -8.19 -28.53 -7.70
CA VAL A 11 -7.41 -27.66 -6.81
C VAL A 11 -8.20 -26.40 -6.46
N SER A 12 -8.75 -25.70 -7.47
CA SER A 12 -9.56 -24.50 -7.25
C SER A 12 -10.75 -24.75 -6.33
N ARG A 13 -11.45 -25.89 -6.49
CA ARG A 13 -12.56 -26.27 -5.62
C ARG A 13 -12.13 -26.51 -4.18
N ASP A 14 -10.96 -27.11 -3.98
CA ASP A 14 -10.42 -27.36 -2.64
C ASP A 14 -9.99 -26.04 -1.97
N GLU A 15 -9.26 -25.19 -2.68
CA GLU A 15 -8.87 -23.85 -2.20
C GLU A 15 -10.07 -22.98 -1.83
N GLN A 16 -11.16 -23.05 -2.61
CA GLN A 16 -12.39 -22.34 -2.26
C GLN A 16 -12.97 -22.78 -0.90
N ARG A 17 -12.85 -24.07 -0.54
CA ARG A 17 -13.30 -24.57 0.76
C ARG A 17 -12.40 -24.09 1.89
N HIS A 18 -11.08 -24.10 1.70
CA HIS A 18 -10.13 -23.56 2.69
C HIS A 18 -10.34 -22.08 2.93
N ILE A 19 -10.50 -21.30 1.86
CA ILE A 19 -10.81 -19.87 1.96
C ILE A 19 -12.16 -19.67 2.67
N GLY A 20 -13.19 -20.45 2.33
CA GLY A 20 -14.50 -20.37 2.99
C GLY A 20 -14.43 -20.67 4.48
N PHE A 21 -13.66 -21.69 4.87
CA PHE A 21 -13.39 -22.00 6.27
C PHE A 21 -12.67 -20.84 6.97
N GLY A 22 -11.62 -20.28 6.38
CA GLY A 22 -10.89 -19.13 6.93
C GLY A 22 -11.78 -17.90 7.13
N VAL A 23 -12.62 -17.57 6.15
CA VAL A 23 -13.61 -16.48 6.26
C VAL A 23 -14.57 -16.73 7.42
N LYS A 24 -15.06 -17.96 7.59
CA LYS A 24 -15.96 -18.32 8.69
C LYS A 24 -15.27 -18.20 10.05
N VAL A 25 -14.05 -18.69 10.18
CA VAL A 25 -13.24 -18.57 11.40
C VAL A 25 -13.06 -17.10 11.77
N LEU A 26 -12.61 -16.27 10.83
CA LEU A 26 -12.46 -14.83 11.06
C LEU A 26 -13.77 -14.17 11.46
N ALA A 27 -14.89 -14.53 10.81
CA ALA A 27 -16.19 -14.02 11.18
C ALA A 27 -16.62 -14.41 12.60
N ASP A 28 -16.30 -15.62 13.05
CA ASP A 28 -16.54 -16.05 14.42
C ASP A 28 -15.65 -15.30 15.42
N CYS A 29 -14.39 -15.04 15.09
CA CYS A 29 -13.46 -14.26 15.90
C CYS A 29 -13.91 -12.79 16.05
N PHE A 30 -14.26 -12.13 14.94
CA PHE A 30 -14.67 -10.72 14.95
C PHE A 30 -15.98 -10.47 15.70
N ARG A 31 -16.85 -11.48 15.81
CA ARG A 31 -18.05 -11.41 16.66
C ARG A 31 -17.75 -11.51 18.15
N GLN A 32 -16.59 -12.05 18.52
CA GLN A 32 -16.21 -12.30 19.91
C GLN A 32 -15.31 -11.20 20.48
N SER A 33 -14.42 -10.61 19.68
CA SER A 33 -13.50 -9.57 20.16
C SER A 33 -13.02 -8.63 19.06
N GLU A 34 -13.00 -7.33 19.36
CA GLU A 34 -12.37 -6.31 18.52
C GLU A 34 -10.83 -6.46 18.52
N GLU A 35 -10.23 -7.11 19.53
CA GLU A 35 -8.80 -7.40 19.56
C GLU A 35 -8.39 -8.31 18.38
N CYS A 36 -9.30 -9.20 17.93
CA CYS A 36 -9.05 -10.03 16.75
C CYS A 36 -8.91 -9.19 15.47
N LYS A 37 -9.67 -8.10 15.34
CA LYS A 37 -9.52 -7.17 14.19
C LYS A 37 -8.18 -6.44 14.27
N ALA A 38 -7.76 -6.02 15.46
CA ALA A 38 -6.46 -5.40 15.67
C ALA A 38 -5.29 -6.34 15.30
N ALA A 39 -5.36 -7.61 15.73
CA ALA A 39 -4.36 -8.62 15.37
C ALA A 39 -4.32 -8.88 13.86
N VAL A 40 -5.48 -8.93 13.20
CA VAL A 40 -5.55 -9.06 11.73
C VAL A 40 -4.91 -7.85 11.04
N VAL A 41 -5.18 -6.63 11.51
CA VAL A 41 -4.56 -5.41 10.96
C VAL A 41 -3.03 -5.48 11.07
N GLU A 42 -2.49 -5.94 12.21
CA GLU A 42 -1.04 -6.11 12.41
C GLU A 42 -0.44 -7.08 11.38
N VAL A 43 -1.07 -8.25 11.19
CA VAL A 43 -0.62 -9.22 10.17
C VAL A 43 -0.74 -8.63 8.77
N LEU A 44 -1.82 -7.92 8.46
CA LEU A 44 -2.00 -7.31 7.14
C LEU A 44 -0.94 -6.25 6.83
N ARG A 45 -0.54 -5.43 7.81
CA ARG A 45 0.58 -4.47 7.64
C ARG A 45 1.88 -5.17 7.27
N GLU A 46 2.14 -6.32 7.90
CA GLU A 46 3.34 -7.10 7.61
C GLU A 46 3.31 -7.71 6.20
N VAL A 47 2.18 -8.31 5.79
CA VAL A 47 2.14 -9.16 4.58
C VAL A 47 1.71 -8.43 3.32
N LEU A 48 0.86 -7.39 3.41
CA LEU A 48 0.28 -6.74 2.22
C LEU A 48 1.31 -6.05 1.32
N PRO A 49 2.36 -5.38 1.83
CA PRO A 49 3.39 -4.78 0.98
C PRO A 49 4.02 -5.79 0.00
N TRP A 50 4.18 -7.04 0.44
CA TRP A 50 4.74 -8.14 -0.36
C TRP A 50 3.70 -8.89 -1.17
N SER A 51 2.45 -8.94 -0.71
CA SER A 51 1.37 -9.68 -1.36
C SER A 51 1.13 -9.21 -2.80
N MET A 52 1.33 -7.92 -3.07
CA MET A 52 1.18 -7.35 -4.40
C MET A 52 2.28 -7.79 -5.38
N SER A 53 3.45 -8.21 -4.91
CA SER A 53 4.54 -8.68 -5.78
C SER A 53 4.53 -10.19 -6.05
N VAL A 54 3.64 -10.95 -5.40
CA VAL A 54 3.56 -12.42 -5.54
C VAL A 54 3.28 -12.86 -6.98
N PHE A 55 2.52 -12.05 -7.72
CA PHE A 55 2.14 -12.34 -9.10
C PHE A 55 2.77 -11.32 -10.07
N VAL A 56 4.09 -11.16 -10.00
CA VAL A 56 4.87 -10.44 -11.02
C VAL A 56 5.51 -11.47 -11.96
N PRO A 57 5.14 -11.48 -13.25
CA PRO A 57 5.74 -12.41 -14.20
C PRO A 57 7.26 -12.20 -14.34
N PRO A 58 8.05 -13.27 -14.52
CA PRO A 58 9.49 -13.15 -14.74
C PRO A 58 9.79 -12.22 -15.92
N GLY A 59 10.68 -11.24 -15.70
CA GLY A 59 11.04 -10.25 -16.73
C GLY A 59 9.87 -9.41 -17.24
N TRP A 60 8.76 -9.35 -16.50
CA TRP A 60 7.50 -8.74 -16.94
C TRP A 60 6.92 -9.34 -18.22
N ASP A 61 7.26 -10.60 -18.53
CA ASP A 61 6.74 -11.32 -19.67
C ASP A 61 5.25 -11.64 -19.47
N LEU A 62 4.40 -10.92 -20.21
CA LEU A 62 2.95 -11.05 -20.12
C LEU A 62 2.42 -12.35 -20.74
N GLU A 63 3.23 -13.09 -21.51
CA GLU A 63 2.80 -14.38 -22.07
C GLU A 63 2.48 -15.41 -20.98
N TYR A 64 3.07 -15.29 -19.78
CA TYR A 64 2.69 -16.09 -18.60
C TYR A 64 1.21 -15.97 -18.22
N THR A 65 0.57 -14.86 -18.59
CA THR A 65 -0.86 -14.62 -18.35
C THR A 65 -1.69 -14.81 -19.63
N ARG A 66 -1.19 -14.31 -20.77
CA ARG A 66 -1.89 -14.32 -22.05
C ARG A 66 -2.04 -15.71 -22.64
N CYS A 67 -1.11 -16.63 -22.37
CA CYS A 67 -1.26 -18.03 -22.77
C CYS A 67 -2.51 -18.71 -22.16
N TYR A 68 -3.07 -18.14 -21.08
CA TYR A 68 -4.33 -18.56 -20.47
C TYR A 68 -5.52 -17.67 -20.83
N GLY A 69 -5.33 -16.68 -21.71
CA GLY A 69 -6.39 -15.77 -22.19
C GLY A 69 -6.74 -14.62 -21.23
N PHE A 70 -5.82 -14.26 -20.33
CA PHE A 70 -6.00 -13.14 -19.40
C PHE A 70 -4.89 -12.11 -19.59
N GLU A 71 -5.23 -10.82 -19.48
CA GLU A 71 -4.24 -9.79 -19.22
C GLU A 71 -3.87 -9.79 -17.73
N LEU A 72 -2.70 -9.26 -17.38
CA LEU A 72 -2.23 -9.21 -15.99
C LEU A 72 -3.19 -8.40 -15.10
N GLU A 73 -3.72 -7.31 -15.65
CA GLU A 73 -4.69 -6.44 -15.01
C GLU A 73 -5.98 -7.19 -14.62
N ASP A 74 -6.43 -8.15 -15.43
CA ASP A 74 -7.64 -8.93 -15.13
C ASP A 74 -7.45 -9.77 -13.87
N ILE A 75 -6.25 -10.34 -13.69
CA ILE A 75 -5.89 -11.17 -12.54
C ILE A 75 -5.82 -10.32 -11.27
N TYR A 76 -5.17 -9.16 -11.32
CA TYR A 76 -5.11 -8.22 -10.19
C TYR A 76 -6.49 -7.66 -9.84
N ALA A 77 -7.30 -7.30 -10.84
CA ALA A 77 -8.66 -6.80 -10.64
C ALA A 77 -9.56 -7.88 -10.01
N PHE A 78 -9.42 -9.14 -10.45
CA PHE A 78 -10.08 -10.28 -9.83
C PHE A 78 -9.66 -10.44 -8.37
N GLY A 79 -8.36 -10.37 -8.09
CA GLY A 79 -7.81 -10.44 -6.73
C GLY A 79 -8.39 -9.39 -5.80
N MET A 80 -8.37 -8.12 -6.21
CA MET A 80 -8.94 -7.00 -5.43
C MET A 80 -10.43 -7.20 -5.13
N ARG A 81 -11.23 -7.60 -6.13
CA ARG A 81 -12.66 -7.89 -5.93
C ARG A 81 -12.88 -9.08 -4.99
N SER A 82 -12.04 -10.11 -5.10
CA SER A 82 -12.09 -11.29 -4.27
C SER A 82 -11.79 -10.96 -2.81
N VAL A 83 -10.76 -10.14 -2.55
CA VAL A 83 -10.37 -9.65 -1.22
C VAL A 83 -11.49 -8.84 -0.59
N GLU A 84 -12.06 -7.87 -1.31
CA GLU A 84 -13.21 -7.08 -0.82
C GLU A 84 -14.41 -7.96 -0.43
N THR A 85 -14.76 -8.91 -1.29
CA THR A 85 -15.91 -9.81 -1.06
C THR A 85 -15.70 -10.65 0.19
N LYS A 86 -14.50 -11.19 0.38
CA LYS A 86 -14.17 -12.06 1.52
C LYS A 86 -14.12 -11.28 2.83
N TRP A 87 -13.52 -10.10 2.84
CA TRP A 87 -13.48 -9.25 4.04
C TRP A 87 -14.88 -8.77 4.44
N LYS A 88 -15.72 -8.42 3.47
CA LYS A 88 -17.13 -8.14 3.71
C LYS A 88 -17.86 -9.34 4.30
N ALA A 89 -17.66 -10.54 3.74
CA ALA A 89 -18.27 -11.77 4.25
C ALA A 89 -17.76 -12.15 5.65
N ALA A 90 -16.50 -11.84 5.98
CA ALA A 90 -15.94 -12.01 7.31
C ALA A 90 -16.52 -11.04 8.34
N GLY A 91 -17.23 -9.99 7.92
CA GLY A 91 -17.79 -8.98 8.82
C GLY A 91 -16.82 -7.86 9.20
N TYR A 92 -15.74 -7.68 8.44
CA TYR A 92 -14.80 -6.57 8.60
C TYR A 92 -14.43 -6.03 7.20
N PRO A 93 -15.35 -5.30 6.55
CA PRO A 93 -15.13 -4.79 5.20
C PRO A 93 -14.00 -3.74 5.18
N ILE A 94 -13.37 -3.59 4.02
CA ILE A 94 -12.15 -2.77 3.85
C ILE A 94 -12.36 -1.30 4.26
N ASP A 95 -13.54 -0.75 4.05
CA ASP A 95 -13.90 0.63 4.40
C ASP A 95 -13.97 0.87 5.93
N GLN A 96 -13.99 -0.18 6.74
CA GLN A 96 -13.90 -0.11 8.20
C GLN A 96 -12.48 -0.36 8.71
N MET A 97 -11.56 -0.76 7.85
CA MET A 97 -10.16 -0.99 8.24
C MET A 97 -9.39 0.32 8.34
N PRO A 98 -8.26 0.33 9.07
CA PRO A 98 -7.36 1.46 9.07
C PRO A 98 -6.89 1.86 7.66
N PRO A 99 -6.72 3.16 7.39
CA PRO A 99 -6.47 3.70 6.04
C PRO A 99 -5.19 3.16 5.39
N ASP A 100 -4.21 2.76 6.19
CA ASP A 100 -2.92 2.25 5.74
C ASP A 100 -2.93 0.79 5.27
N VAL A 101 -3.96 0.02 5.61
CA VAL A 101 -4.02 -1.41 5.29
C VAL A 101 -4.31 -1.62 3.80
N PHE A 102 -5.34 -0.96 3.27
CA PHE A 102 -5.68 -1.00 1.85
C PHE A 102 -5.81 0.42 1.30
N PRO A 103 -4.68 1.15 1.11
CA PRO A 103 -4.66 2.56 0.71
C PRO A 103 -4.97 2.77 -0.78
N PHE A 104 -5.91 1.99 -1.33
CA PHE A 104 -6.39 2.10 -2.71
C PHE A 104 -7.64 2.97 -2.78
N ASP A 105 -7.82 3.65 -3.91
CA ASP A 105 -9.03 4.42 -4.17
C ASP A 105 -10.21 3.50 -4.53
N THR A 106 -10.96 3.06 -3.52
CA THR A 106 -12.11 2.13 -3.67
C THR A 106 -13.25 2.70 -4.51
N SER A 107 -13.28 4.02 -4.75
CA SER A 107 -14.22 4.64 -5.68
C SER A 107 -13.96 4.28 -7.15
N ARG A 108 -12.74 3.81 -7.46
CA ARG A 108 -12.34 3.42 -8.82
C ARG A 108 -12.72 1.98 -9.14
N PRO A 109 -13.06 1.69 -10.42
CA PRO A 109 -13.20 0.31 -10.88
C PRO A 109 -11.96 -0.54 -10.57
N HIS A 110 -12.14 -1.82 -10.25
CA HIS A 110 -11.03 -2.74 -9.91
C HIS A 110 -9.95 -2.78 -10.99
N LEU A 111 -10.33 -2.71 -12.27
CA LEU A 111 -9.37 -2.72 -13.38
C LEU A 111 -8.45 -1.49 -13.37
N GLU A 112 -8.99 -0.32 -13.06
CA GLU A 112 -8.17 0.92 -12.97
C GLU A 112 -7.27 0.90 -11.74
N ARG A 113 -7.73 0.30 -10.62
CA ARG A 113 -6.88 0.06 -9.45
C ARG A 113 -5.76 -0.93 -9.75
N ALA A 114 -6.06 -2.00 -10.48
CA ALA A 114 -5.09 -2.99 -10.93
C ALA A 114 -4.01 -2.35 -11.82
N LYS A 115 -4.39 -1.57 -12.82
CA LYS A 115 -3.46 -0.82 -13.68
C LYS A 115 -2.52 0.06 -12.87
N ARG A 116 -3.04 0.83 -11.91
CA ARG A 116 -2.23 1.70 -11.03
C ARG A 116 -1.27 0.91 -10.16
N ALA A 117 -1.73 -0.19 -9.56
CA ALA A 117 -0.88 -1.06 -8.74
C ALA A 117 0.24 -1.70 -9.57
N ILE A 118 -0.08 -2.22 -10.76
CA ILE A 118 0.90 -2.77 -11.69
C ILE A 118 1.89 -1.71 -12.15
N ALA A 119 1.43 -0.47 -12.42
CA ALA A 119 2.32 0.63 -12.78
C ALA A 119 3.33 0.95 -11.67
N LEU A 120 2.90 0.99 -10.40
CA LEU A 120 3.79 1.19 -9.25
C LEU A 120 4.78 0.02 -9.07
N LEU A 121 4.34 -1.23 -9.28
CA LEU A 121 5.21 -2.41 -9.25
C LEU A 121 6.26 -2.36 -10.38
N ARG A 122 5.84 -2.02 -11.61
CA ARG A 122 6.75 -1.88 -12.77
C ARG A 122 7.75 -0.75 -12.59
N ALA A 123 7.31 0.35 -11.98
CA ALA A 123 8.16 1.46 -11.59
C ALA A 123 9.17 1.08 -10.50
N GLY A 124 8.99 -0.08 -9.85
CA GLY A 124 9.84 -0.53 -8.76
C GLY A 124 9.76 0.42 -7.57
N VAL A 125 8.58 0.98 -7.26
CA VAL A 125 8.42 1.84 -6.07
C VAL A 125 7.66 1.12 -4.94
N VAL A 126 7.13 -0.06 -5.23
CA VAL A 126 6.49 -1.00 -4.30
C VAL A 126 6.92 -2.43 -4.67
N GLY A 127 6.87 -3.36 -3.71
CA GLY A 127 7.29 -4.74 -3.91
C GLY A 127 8.79 -4.95 -3.68
N GLU A 128 9.42 -5.80 -4.51
CA GLU A 128 10.83 -6.14 -4.36
C GLU A 128 11.73 -4.91 -4.59
N PRO A 129 12.73 -4.66 -3.73
CA PRO A 129 13.63 -3.53 -3.89
C PRO A 129 14.44 -3.58 -5.19
N VAL A 130 14.41 -2.48 -5.95
CA VAL A 130 15.24 -2.32 -7.16
C VAL A 130 16.35 -1.28 -6.96
N GLU A 131 17.44 -1.40 -7.74
CA GLU A 131 18.56 -0.46 -7.65
C GLU A 131 18.20 0.95 -8.10
N THR A 132 17.50 1.08 -9.22
CA THR A 132 17.11 2.35 -9.84
C THR A 132 15.60 2.40 -10.05
N PRO A 133 14.83 2.75 -9.00
CA PRO A 133 13.38 2.90 -9.11
C PRO A 133 13.03 4.09 -10.00
N ASP A 134 11.91 3.99 -10.72
CA ASP A 134 11.41 5.08 -11.55
C ASP A 134 11.01 6.27 -10.67
N ALA A 135 11.42 7.46 -11.09
CA ALA A 135 11.16 8.72 -10.41
C ALA A 135 10.41 9.70 -11.33
N SER A 136 9.67 9.22 -12.33
CA SER A 136 8.87 10.09 -13.20
C SER A 136 7.80 10.84 -12.39
N PRO A 137 7.38 12.05 -12.82
CA PRO A 137 6.30 12.78 -12.16
C PRO A 137 5.02 11.95 -12.00
N GLU A 138 4.70 11.11 -12.98
CA GLU A 138 3.53 10.23 -12.98
C GLU A 138 3.63 9.16 -11.89
N THR A 139 4.78 8.48 -11.78
CA THR A 139 5.04 7.49 -10.71
C THR A 139 4.99 8.15 -9.33
N GLN A 140 5.66 9.30 -9.16
CA GLN A 140 5.64 10.04 -7.91
C GLN A 140 4.21 10.41 -7.52
N ALA A 141 3.41 10.92 -8.46
CA ALA A 141 2.01 11.28 -8.20
C ALA A 141 1.16 10.08 -7.78
N MET A 142 1.35 8.92 -8.42
CA MET A 142 0.65 7.70 -8.01
C MET A 142 1.05 7.24 -6.61
N LEU A 143 2.34 7.26 -6.27
CA LEU A 143 2.80 6.87 -4.94
C LEU A 143 2.33 7.85 -3.86
N PHE A 144 2.39 9.15 -4.13
CA PHE A 144 1.94 10.17 -3.18
C PHE A 144 0.43 10.18 -2.97
N ASP A 145 -0.38 9.81 -3.96
CA ASP A 145 -1.82 9.53 -3.77
C ASP A 145 -2.04 8.36 -2.79
N VAL A 146 -1.24 7.29 -2.88
CA VAL A 146 -1.27 6.17 -1.91
C VAL A 146 -0.84 6.63 -0.51
N ILE A 147 0.25 7.41 -0.40
CA ILE A 147 0.74 7.96 0.87
C ILE A 147 -0.31 8.87 1.50
N ALA A 148 -0.95 9.76 0.74
CA ALA A 148 -2.01 10.61 1.29
C ALA A 148 -3.16 9.75 1.84
N ARG A 149 -3.57 8.70 1.13
CA ARG A 149 -4.67 7.82 1.55
C ARG A 149 -4.36 6.97 2.76
N SER A 150 -3.08 6.64 3.01
CA SER A 150 -2.69 5.85 4.18
C SER A 150 -2.61 6.66 5.48
N ALA A 151 -2.72 7.99 5.42
CA ALA A 151 -2.62 8.84 6.60
C ALA A 151 -3.76 8.61 7.61
N HIS A 152 -3.38 8.33 8.85
CA HIS A 152 -4.26 8.38 10.02
C HIS A 152 -4.52 9.83 10.42
N THR A 153 -5.62 10.39 9.92
CA THR A 153 -5.96 11.80 10.11
C THR A 153 -6.42 12.14 11.53
N ASP A 154 -6.88 11.16 12.29
CA ASP A 154 -7.17 11.30 13.73
C ASP A 154 -5.90 11.56 14.56
N ALA A 155 -4.75 11.04 14.12
CA ALA A 155 -3.47 11.21 14.80
C ALA A 155 -3.00 12.67 14.88
N VAL A 156 -3.54 13.59 14.04
CA VAL A 156 -3.16 15.01 14.06
C VAL A 156 -3.88 15.84 15.12
N ASN A 157 -4.84 15.25 15.87
CA ASN A 157 -5.57 15.89 16.98
C ASN A 157 -6.23 17.23 16.59
N GLY A 158 -6.84 17.31 15.41
CA GLY A 158 -7.56 18.49 14.94
C GLY A 158 -6.69 19.73 14.64
N ARG A 159 -5.36 19.59 14.60
CA ARG A 159 -4.47 20.64 14.12
C ARG A 159 -3.98 20.30 12.71
N PRO A 160 -4.03 21.24 11.76
CA PRO A 160 -3.45 21.02 10.45
C PRO A 160 -1.98 20.66 10.57
N VAL A 161 -1.56 19.61 9.86
CA VAL A 161 -0.17 19.17 9.77
C VAL A 161 0.20 19.07 8.30
N THR A 162 1.32 19.69 7.93
CA THR A 162 1.89 19.58 6.59
C THR A 162 3.25 18.90 6.68
N ILE A 163 3.37 17.74 6.06
CA ILE A 163 4.62 16.97 5.97
C ILE A 163 5.14 17.15 4.55
N GLN A 164 6.36 17.66 4.41
CA GLN A 164 6.99 17.88 3.12
C GLN A 164 8.15 16.91 2.92
N TRP A 165 8.27 16.40 1.71
CA TRP A 165 9.42 15.67 1.20
C TRP A 165 10.17 16.57 0.23
N ARG A 166 11.45 16.79 0.51
CA ARG A 166 12.37 17.46 -0.41
C ARG A 166 13.38 16.44 -0.88
N PHE A 167 13.20 15.99 -2.12
CA PHE A 167 14.12 15.04 -2.72
C PHE A 167 15.32 15.77 -3.34
N THR A 168 16.49 15.14 -3.28
CA THR A 168 17.71 15.66 -3.92
C THR A 168 17.73 15.40 -5.43
N ASP A 169 16.94 14.44 -5.90
CA ASP A 169 16.95 13.83 -7.23
C ASP A 169 15.54 13.61 -7.80
N ALA A 170 14.50 14.18 -7.17
CA ALA A 170 13.11 14.10 -7.61
C ALA A 170 12.35 15.40 -7.26
N ALA A 171 11.11 15.53 -7.74
CA ALA A 171 10.30 16.72 -7.50
C ALA A 171 9.86 16.77 -6.03
N PRO A 172 9.81 17.94 -5.38
CA PRO A 172 9.31 18.03 -4.00
C PRO A 172 7.81 17.74 -3.95
N TRP A 173 7.36 17.23 -2.81
CA TRP A 173 5.96 16.94 -2.53
C TRP A 173 5.63 17.29 -1.09
N TYR A 174 4.37 17.56 -0.80
CA TYR A 174 3.88 17.58 0.57
C TYR A 174 2.52 16.90 0.69
N VAL A 175 2.27 16.36 1.88
CA VAL A 175 0.95 15.86 2.29
C VAL A 175 0.42 16.82 3.34
N ARG A 176 -0.76 17.40 3.06
CA ARG A 176 -1.51 18.22 4.01
C ARG A 176 -2.58 17.34 4.64
N ILE A 177 -2.60 17.31 5.97
CA ILE A 177 -3.61 16.62 6.77
C ILE A 177 -4.36 17.68 7.55
N ASP A 178 -5.65 17.82 7.26
CA ASP A 178 -6.51 18.82 7.89
C ASP A 178 -7.97 18.35 7.90
N ASN A 179 -8.68 18.61 8.99
CA ASN A 179 -10.11 18.30 9.17
C ASN A 179 -10.51 16.86 8.78
N GLY A 180 -9.70 15.88 9.16
CA GLY A 180 -9.98 14.46 8.87
C GLY A 180 -9.66 14.03 7.43
N ALA A 181 -9.22 14.95 6.58
CA ALA A 181 -8.82 14.68 5.21
C ALA A 181 -7.30 14.81 5.02
N SER A 182 -6.79 14.14 4.00
CA SER A 182 -5.40 14.19 3.58
C SER A 182 -5.33 14.37 2.07
N GLU A 183 -4.38 15.18 1.62
CA GLU A 183 -4.11 15.39 0.19
C GLU A 183 -2.60 15.46 -0.05
N ALA A 184 -2.16 14.91 -1.17
CA ALA A 184 -0.82 15.10 -1.68
C ALA A 184 -0.79 16.19 -2.74
N VAL A 185 0.22 17.06 -2.68
CA VAL A 185 0.44 18.13 -3.64
C VAL A 185 1.91 18.14 -4.05
N GLN A 186 2.14 18.21 -5.37
CA GLN A 186 3.48 18.39 -5.90
C GLN A 186 3.93 19.84 -5.69
N GLY A 187 5.14 20.04 -5.20
CA GLY A 187 5.73 21.34 -4.91
C GLY A 187 6.23 21.48 -3.48
N GLU A 188 6.62 22.70 -3.12
CA GLU A 188 6.97 23.03 -1.74
C GLU A 188 5.78 23.69 -1.03
N ALA A 189 5.53 23.27 0.20
CA ALA A 189 4.56 23.93 1.06
C ALA A 189 5.13 25.28 1.55
N PRO A 190 4.31 26.34 1.65
CA PRO A 190 4.78 27.62 2.19
C PRO A 190 5.26 27.53 3.65
N HIS A 191 4.55 26.73 4.46
CA HIS A 191 4.79 26.59 5.90
C HIS A 191 4.70 25.11 6.32
N PRO A 192 5.70 24.28 5.98
CA PRO A 192 5.70 22.87 6.36
C PRO A 192 5.88 22.74 7.88
N SER A 193 5.12 21.83 8.50
CA SER A 193 5.30 21.48 9.92
C SER A 193 6.55 20.62 10.13
N LEU A 194 6.85 19.77 9.15
CA LEU A 194 8.01 18.89 9.09
C LEU A 194 8.46 18.79 7.62
N THR A 195 9.77 18.88 7.40
CA THR A 195 10.39 18.61 6.09
C THR A 195 11.34 17.43 6.23
N LEU A 196 11.19 16.43 5.37
CA LEU A 196 12.06 15.27 5.24
C LEU A 196 12.94 15.48 4.00
N GLU A 197 14.24 15.74 4.20
CA GLU A 197 15.19 15.83 3.09
C GLU A 197 15.88 14.48 2.88
N THR A 198 15.85 13.95 1.65
CA THR A 198 16.35 12.61 1.31
C THR A 198 16.50 12.45 -0.21
N SER A 199 17.01 11.31 -0.69
CA SER A 199 16.91 10.93 -2.12
C SER A 199 15.64 10.12 -2.36
N TRP A 200 15.17 10.02 -3.60
CA TRP A 200 14.00 9.22 -3.96
C TRP A 200 14.20 7.76 -3.53
N ARG A 201 15.36 7.19 -3.84
CA ARG A 201 15.70 5.81 -3.48
C ARG A 201 15.80 5.59 -1.97
N ASP A 202 16.46 6.49 -1.24
CA ASP A 202 16.58 6.36 0.22
C ASP A 202 15.23 6.53 0.92
N TRP A 203 14.29 7.27 0.32
CA TRP A 203 12.92 7.33 0.80
C TRP A 203 12.17 6.01 0.60
N LEU A 204 12.25 5.41 -0.59
CA LEU A 204 11.62 4.11 -0.85
C LEU A 204 12.20 3.03 0.06
N GLU A 205 13.51 3.07 0.33
CA GLU A 205 14.17 2.19 1.30
C GLU A 205 13.44 2.18 2.65
N VAL A 206 13.06 3.35 3.19
CA VAL A 206 12.43 3.45 4.51
C VAL A 206 10.90 3.41 4.50
N SER A 207 10.27 3.52 3.33
CA SER A 207 8.81 3.65 3.22
C SER A 207 8.13 2.45 2.58
N THR A 208 8.74 1.83 1.57
CA THR A 208 8.14 0.72 0.82
C THR A 208 8.97 -0.55 0.82
N TYR A 209 10.28 -0.46 1.09
CA TYR A 209 11.19 -1.62 1.13
C TYR A 209 11.49 -2.15 2.54
N GLY A 210 10.84 -1.60 3.58
CA GLY A 210 10.96 -2.10 4.96
C GLY A 210 12.27 -1.76 5.66
N GLY A 211 13.04 -0.80 5.15
CA GLY A 211 14.26 -0.30 5.78
C GLY A 211 13.99 0.52 7.06
N ASP A 212 14.93 0.47 8.01
CA ASP A 212 14.79 1.16 9.30
C ASP A 212 15.02 2.68 9.17
N PRO A 213 14.00 3.53 9.40
CA PRO A 213 14.14 4.99 9.29
C PRO A 213 15.14 5.56 10.31
N ARG A 214 15.33 4.93 11.47
CA ARG A 214 16.31 5.36 12.48
C ARG A 214 17.74 5.21 11.95
N ARG A 215 18.02 4.11 11.24
CA ARG A 215 19.32 3.89 10.57
C ARG A 215 19.54 4.91 9.45
N ALA A 216 18.51 5.21 8.65
CA ALA A 216 18.61 6.21 7.60
C ALA A 216 18.91 7.62 8.15
N MET A 217 18.30 7.99 9.29
CA MET A 217 18.59 9.25 9.99
C MET A 217 20.01 9.29 10.55
N LEU A 218 20.46 8.23 11.23
CA LEU A 218 21.83 8.12 11.76
C LEU A 218 22.89 8.27 10.65
N ARG A 219 22.62 7.70 9.47
CA ARG A 219 23.48 7.81 8.28
C ARG A 219 23.29 9.11 7.50
N ARG A 220 22.43 10.02 7.96
CA ARG A 220 22.11 11.30 7.31
C ARG A 220 21.56 11.16 5.89
N ARG A 221 20.95 10.02 5.56
CA ARG A 221 20.22 9.75 4.32
C ARG A 221 18.77 10.24 4.38
N LEU A 222 18.21 10.30 5.58
CA LEU A 222 16.94 10.96 5.88
C LEU A 222 17.20 12.09 6.90
N ARG A 223 16.90 13.33 6.55
CA ARG A 223 17.18 14.51 7.39
C ARG A 223 15.87 15.25 7.70
N PRO A 224 15.27 15.02 8.87
CA PRO A 224 14.09 15.78 9.29
C PRO A 224 14.48 17.20 9.70
N ARG A 225 13.70 18.19 9.28
CA ARG A 225 13.75 19.60 9.73
C ARG A 225 12.36 20.07 10.15
N GLY A 226 12.31 20.95 11.15
CA GLY A 226 11.05 21.47 11.69
C GLY A 226 10.67 20.80 13.00
N SER A 227 9.39 20.49 13.19
CA SER A 227 8.86 20.07 14.49
C SER A 227 9.24 18.63 14.85
N LEU A 228 10.06 18.46 15.89
CA LEU A 228 10.37 17.16 16.48
C LEU A 228 9.10 16.44 16.99
N ARG A 229 8.13 17.19 17.51
CA ARG A 229 6.85 16.61 17.95
C ARG A 229 6.10 15.96 16.78
N ILE A 230 6.12 16.59 15.60
CA ILE A 230 5.50 16.02 14.40
C ILE A 230 6.32 14.83 13.88
N LEU A 231 7.66 14.90 13.93
CA LEU A 231 8.52 13.75 13.60
C LEU A 231 8.18 12.51 14.44
N TRP A 232 8.04 12.65 15.76
CA TRP A 232 7.62 11.56 16.64
C TRP A 232 6.21 11.06 16.32
N ARG A 233 5.30 11.97 15.95
CA ARG A 233 3.92 11.64 15.58
C ARG A 233 3.82 10.98 14.20
N LEU A 234 4.84 11.08 13.35
CA LEU A 234 4.86 10.49 12.02
C LEU A 234 4.57 8.97 12.08
N GLN A 235 5.08 8.28 13.10
CA GLN A 235 4.83 6.84 13.32
C GLN A 235 3.36 6.50 13.63
N ARG A 236 2.58 7.49 14.07
CA ARG A 236 1.14 7.35 14.30
C ARG A 236 0.31 7.76 13.09
N ILE A 237 0.81 8.72 12.30
CA ILE A 237 0.18 9.17 11.05
C ILE A 237 0.35 8.09 9.97
N PHE A 238 1.55 7.51 9.89
CA PHE A 238 1.92 6.43 8.98
C PHE A 238 2.51 5.29 9.81
N PRO A 239 1.67 4.43 10.41
CA PRO A 239 2.14 3.20 11.02
C PRO A 239 2.70 2.31 9.90
N GLY A 240 4.01 2.09 9.95
CA GLY A 240 4.69 1.11 9.07
C GLY A 240 4.49 -0.30 9.55
#